data_AF-A0A2V7YA36-F1
#
_entry.id   AF-A0A2V7YA36-F1
#
_cell.length_a   1.000
_cell.length_b   1.000
_cell.length_c   1.000
_cell.angle_alpha   90.00
_cell.angle_beta   90.00
_cell.angle_gamma   90.00
#
_symmetry.space_group_name_H-M   'P 1'
#
loop_
_entity.id
_entity.type
_entity.pdbx_description
1 polymer ?
#
loop_
_entity_poly.entity_id
_entity_poly.type
_entity_poly.pdbx_seq_one_letter_code
_entity_poly.pdbx_strand_id
1 'polypeptide(L)'
;MLAVNAFGAEGMWMPQQIPQLSSELLKLGLKIDPNRFADLTGDPMGAVVSLGGCSASFVSPDGLVVTNHHCGFGALQFNSTPQRDLITNGFLAKTRDEELSAGPGSRILVTTNIEDVTNRITGNLTEKMSNLDREKTIDRNTKQLVDECEKPGGVRCRVASVFEGSQYLRTTQMEIRDVRLVYAPALGVGDFGGETDNWMWPRHTGDWSYLRAYVGPDGKPADYSRSNVPYHPAHVLRVAAEGIKPGDFVLVAGYPGRTFRYRTAAEVGNMQRYAYPTTIRYATDLNNILRDMSKNNKAVEIANAGRIKGNDNVLKNYTGTLTGFQNFGIVGQRQKREAELASYVASHPEAKKYAGVVDEMNRLEQQQLATQQRDTVLQWLFRSSPMLAQSSTLYRIRASRNATGRASRRASRARRSRSSRRATAQVCATSSSNRRNFRRISASPRSTI
;
A
#
# COMPACT_ATOMS: atom_id res chain seq x y z
N MET A 1 -31.68 -6.55 -5.05
CA MET A 1 -30.76 -6.04 -6.08
C MET A 1 -30.52 -4.57 -5.77
N LEU A 2 -29.34 -4.20 -5.25
CA LEU A 2 -28.98 -2.79 -5.10
C LEU A 2 -28.58 -2.28 -6.48
N ALA A 3 -29.40 -1.41 -7.06
CA ALA A 3 -29.07 -0.73 -8.29
C ALA A 3 -27.89 0.21 -8.02
N VAL A 4 -26.72 -0.19 -8.50
CA VAL A 4 -25.55 0.69 -8.53
C VAL A 4 -25.77 1.65 -9.68
N ASN A 5 -26.28 2.84 -9.40
CA ASN A 5 -26.13 3.96 -10.33
C ASN A 5 -24.64 4.31 -10.39
N ALA A 6 -23.94 3.68 -11.32
CA ALA A 6 -22.58 4.03 -11.67
C ALA A 6 -22.61 5.42 -12.32
N PHE A 7 -22.11 6.44 -11.62
CA PHE A 7 -21.59 7.61 -12.31
C PHE A 7 -20.35 7.14 -13.08
N GLY A 8 -20.55 6.85 -14.37
CA GLY A 8 -19.79 5.96 -15.26
C GLY A 8 -18.31 6.26 -15.55
N ALA A 9 -17.55 6.82 -14.61
CA ALA A 9 -16.09 6.91 -14.71
C ALA A 9 -15.34 6.58 -13.42
N GLU A 10 -15.99 6.60 -12.25
CA GLU A 10 -15.31 6.41 -10.96
C GLU A 10 -15.56 5.01 -10.38
N GLY A 11 -14.48 4.24 -10.12
CA GLY A 11 -14.58 3.02 -9.34
C GLY A 11 -13.30 2.16 -9.38
N MET A 12 -13.00 1.52 -8.26
CA MET A 12 -12.00 0.44 -8.17
C MET A 12 -12.77 -0.86 -8.03
N TRP A 13 -12.97 -1.54 -9.15
CA TRP A 13 -13.85 -2.71 -9.24
C TRP A 13 -13.08 -4.00 -9.02
N MET A 14 -13.68 -4.93 -8.29
CA MET A 14 -13.13 -6.28 -8.21
C MET A 14 -13.26 -6.98 -9.56
N PRO A 15 -12.30 -7.85 -9.95
CA PRO A 15 -12.36 -8.55 -11.23
C PRO A 15 -13.69 -9.30 -11.47
N GLN A 16 -14.27 -9.88 -10.41
CA GLN A 16 -15.57 -10.57 -10.44
C GLN A 16 -16.76 -9.64 -10.70
N GLN A 17 -16.61 -8.32 -10.52
CA GLN A 17 -17.65 -7.33 -10.76
C GLN A 17 -17.61 -6.79 -12.19
N ILE A 18 -16.50 -6.94 -12.92
CA ILE A 18 -16.35 -6.44 -14.29
C ILE A 18 -17.45 -6.94 -15.25
N PRO A 19 -17.90 -8.22 -15.19
CA PRO A 19 -19.03 -8.69 -16.01
C PRO A 19 -20.31 -7.85 -15.84
N GLN A 20 -20.55 -7.31 -14.64
CA GLN A 20 -21.74 -6.50 -14.35
C GLN A 20 -21.68 -5.11 -15.00
N LEU A 21 -20.48 -4.68 -15.41
CA LEU A 21 -20.22 -3.40 -16.07
C LEU A 21 -20.14 -3.52 -17.59
N SER A 22 -20.42 -4.71 -18.15
CA SER A 22 -20.18 -5.02 -19.56
C SER A 22 -20.75 -3.98 -20.52
N SER A 23 -22.03 -3.62 -20.35
CA SER A 23 -22.70 -2.63 -21.21
C SER A 23 -21.98 -1.27 -21.21
N GLU A 24 -21.52 -0.82 -20.04
CA GLU A 24 -20.84 0.46 -19.90
C GLU A 24 -19.43 0.41 -20.50
N LEU A 25 -18.66 -0.64 -20.19
CA LEU A 25 -17.29 -0.78 -20.70
C LEU A 25 -17.25 -0.90 -22.22
N LEU A 26 -18.21 -1.62 -22.82
CA LEU A 26 -18.34 -1.73 -24.27
C LEU A 26 -18.69 -0.38 -24.92
N LYS A 27 -19.58 0.42 -24.30
CA LYS A 27 -19.89 1.79 -24.75
C LYS A 27 -18.68 2.72 -24.67
N LEU A 28 -17.86 2.58 -23.62
CA LEU A 28 -16.63 3.34 -23.44
C LEU A 28 -15.51 2.94 -24.41
N GLY A 29 -15.65 1.82 -25.13
CA GLY A 29 -14.74 1.42 -26.20
C GLY A 29 -13.95 0.14 -25.92
N LEU A 30 -14.20 -0.58 -24.83
CA LEU A 30 -13.61 -1.90 -24.59
C LEU A 30 -13.95 -2.86 -25.75
N LYS A 31 -12.94 -3.49 -26.32
CA LYS A 31 -13.10 -4.42 -27.46
C LYS A 31 -13.02 -5.90 -27.07
N ILE A 32 -12.51 -6.21 -25.88
CA ILE A 32 -12.44 -7.59 -25.38
C ILE A 32 -13.64 -7.89 -24.51
N ASP A 33 -14.04 -9.17 -24.47
CA ASP A 33 -15.16 -9.63 -23.64
C ASP A 33 -14.89 -9.31 -22.14
N PRO A 34 -15.74 -8.48 -21.50
CA PRO A 34 -15.61 -8.14 -20.09
C PRO A 34 -15.60 -9.37 -19.15
N ASN A 35 -16.19 -10.49 -19.54
CA ASN A 35 -16.19 -11.72 -18.73
C ASN A 35 -14.78 -12.26 -18.49
N ARG A 36 -13.85 -11.99 -19.41
CA ARG A 36 -12.46 -12.44 -19.31
C ARG A 36 -11.73 -11.88 -18.09
N PHE A 37 -12.16 -10.72 -17.59
CA PHE A 37 -11.54 -10.11 -16.41
C PHE A 37 -11.92 -10.84 -15.11
N ALA A 38 -13.01 -11.60 -15.08
CA ALA A 38 -13.38 -12.36 -13.89
C ALA A 38 -12.47 -13.56 -13.63
N ASP A 39 -11.84 -14.09 -14.69
CA ASP A 39 -10.81 -15.13 -14.58
C ASP A 39 -9.46 -14.50 -14.21
N LEU A 40 -9.11 -14.57 -12.92
CA LEU A 40 -7.87 -14.04 -12.36
C LEU A 40 -6.62 -14.72 -12.94
N THR A 41 -6.77 -15.93 -13.46
CA THR A 41 -5.67 -16.73 -14.01
C THR A 41 -5.61 -16.69 -15.53
N GLY A 42 -6.62 -16.13 -16.20
CA GLY A 42 -6.74 -16.03 -17.64
C GLY A 42 -6.13 -14.76 -18.24
N ASP A 43 -6.21 -14.61 -19.57
CA ASP A 43 -5.76 -13.40 -20.26
C ASP A 43 -6.86 -12.30 -20.21
N PRO A 44 -6.60 -11.10 -19.64
CA PRO A 44 -5.27 -10.55 -19.30
C PRO A 44 -4.86 -10.62 -17.82
N MET A 45 -5.76 -11.00 -16.90
CA MET A 45 -5.54 -10.84 -15.46
C MET A 45 -4.38 -11.67 -14.90
N GLY A 46 -4.14 -12.87 -15.46
CA GLY A 46 -3.04 -13.74 -15.09
C GLY A 46 -1.64 -13.16 -15.38
N ALA A 47 -1.56 -12.13 -16.22
CA ALA A 47 -0.32 -11.39 -16.46
C ALA A 47 -0.06 -10.29 -15.41
N VAL A 48 -1.05 -9.90 -14.60
CA VAL A 48 -0.97 -8.76 -13.66
C VAL A 48 -0.58 -9.23 -12.26
N VAL A 49 0.56 -8.75 -11.75
CA VAL A 49 1.18 -9.24 -10.52
C VAL A 49 1.42 -8.13 -9.50
N SER A 50 1.49 -8.49 -8.22
CA SER A 50 1.81 -7.55 -7.15
C SER A 50 3.27 -7.69 -6.71
N LEU A 51 3.92 -6.56 -6.45
CA LEU A 51 5.25 -6.49 -5.84
C LEU A 51 5.19 -6.26 -4.31
N GLY A 52 4.00 -6.31 -3.71
CA GLY A 52 3.82 -6.05 -2.27
C GLY A 52 3.90 -4.57 -1.89
N GLY A 53 3.39 -3.70 -2.76
CA GLY A 53 3.39 -2.24 -2.59
C GLY A 53 3.27 -1.50 -3.93
N CYS A 54 3.64 -2.17 -5.02
CA CYS A 54 3.39 -1.75 -6.39
C CYS A 54 2.64 -2.84 -7.17
N SER A 55 2.12 -2.46 -8.34
CA SER A 55 1.62 -3.39 -9.36
C SER A 55 2.68 -3.52 -10.46
N ALA A 56 2.67 -4.65 -11.15
CA ALA A 56 3.56 -4.94 -12.27
C ALA A 56 2.85 -5.92 -13.23
N SER A 57 3.45 -6.23 -14.38
CA SER A 57 2.90 -7.24 -15.29
C SER A 57 3.96 -8.03 -16.03
N PHE A 58 3.66 -9.29 -16.31
CA PHE A 58 4.45 -10.11 -17.22
C PHE A 58 4.29 -9.61 -18.65
N VAL A 59 5.41 -9.44 -19.36
CA VAL A 59 5.46 -8.95 -20.75
C VAL A 59 6.28 -9.87 -21.67
N SER A 60 6.77 -11.00 -21.16
CA SER A 60 7.38 -12.05 -21.97
C SER A 60 7.18 -13.43 -21.34
N PRO A 61 7.16 -14.50 -22.17
CA PRO A 61 6.98 -15.87 -21.70
C PRO A 61 8.14 -16.39 -20.85
N ASP A 62 9.24 -15.63 -20.73
CA ASP A 62 10.38 -15.94 -19.86
C ASP A 62 10.37 -15.10 -18.57
N GLY A 63 9.18 -14.76 -18.08
CA GLY A 63 9.00 -14.15 -16.76
C GLY A 63 9.51 -12.72 -16.65
N LEU A 64 9.71 -12.01 -17.77
CA LEU A 64 10.05 -10.59 -17.78
C LEU A 64 8.85 -9.79 -17.25
N VAL A 65 9.09 -8.93 -16.27
CA VAL A 65 8.09 -8.14 -15.57
C VAL A 65 8.38 -6.66 -15.74
N VAL A 66 7.40 -5.89 -16.19
CA VAL A 66 7.47 -4.42 -16.24
C VAL A 66 6.80 -3.80 -15.01
N THR A 67 7.43 -2.77 -14.46
CA THR A 67 6.91 -1.99 -13.33
C THR A 67 7.47 -0.57 -13.40
N ASN A 68 7.00 0.34 -12.55
CA ASN A 68 7.63 1.67 -12.44
C ASN A 68 9.09 1.60 -11.97
N HIS A 69 9.91 2.55 -12.41
CA HIS A 69 11.30 2.71 -11.96
C HIS A 69 11.36 2.89 -10.44
N HIS A 70 10.47 3.68 -9.85
CA HIS A 70 10.44 3.86 -8.39
C HIS A 70 10.11 2.58 -7.61
N CYS A 71 9.40 1.62 -8.23
CA CYS A 71 9.13 0.31 -7.66
C CYS A 71 10.34 -0.64 -7.76
N GLY A 72 11.09 -0.56 -8.86
CA GLY A 72 12.37 -1.27 -9.04
C GLY A 72 13.55 -0.61 -8.32
N PHE A 73 13.39 0.62 -7.83
CA PHE A 73 14.47 1.42 -7.25
C PHE A 73 15.18 0.76 -6.07
N GLY A 74 14.45 0.00 -5.25
CA GLY A 74 15.05 -0.77 -4.15
C GLY A 74 16.08 -1.79 -4.64
N ALA A 75 15.86 -2.40 -5.80
CA ALA A 75 16.81 -3.34 -6.42
C ALA A 75 18.06 -2.61 -6.95
N LEU A 76 17.88 -1.44 -7.58
CA LEU A 76 18.99 -0.58 -7.97
C LEU A 76 19.84 -0.20 -6.77
N GLN A 77 19.19 0.37 -5.73
CA GLN A 77 19.88 0.80 -4.52
C GLN A 77 20.63 -0.35 -3.83
N PHE A 78 20.03 -1.54 -3.78
CA PHE A 78 20.67 -2.71 -3.18
C PHE A 78 21.96 -3.14 -3.90
N ASN A 79 22.04 -2.93 -5.22
CA ASN A 79 23.19 -3.32 -6.03
C ASN A 79 24.16 -2.18 -6.36
N SER A 80 23.83 -0.94 -5.98
CA SER A 80 24.71 0.22 -6.15
C SER A 80 25.81 0.27 -5.09
N THR A 81 27.02 0.63 -5.50
CA THR A 81 28.14 0.98 -4.63
C THR A 81 28.72 2.34 -5.06
N PRO A 82 29.57 2.99 -4.24
CA PRO A 82 30.23 4.23 -4.68
C PRO A 82 31.02 4.09 -5.99
N GLN A 83 31.55 2.89 -6.26
CA GLN A 83 32.29 2.58 -7.49
C GLN A 83 31.39 2.14 -8.65
N ARG A 84 30.16 1.73 -8.36
CA ARG A 84 29.17 1.25 -9.33
C ARG A 84 27.82 1.88 -9.02
N ASP A 85 27.65 3.13 -9.44
CA ASP A 85 26.42 3.87 -9.21
C ASP A 85 25.36 3.52 -10.27
N LEU A 86 24.57 2.48 -9.99
CA LEU A 86 23.47 2.06 -10.86
C LEU A 86 22.27 3.01 -10.75
N ILE A 87 22.16 3.80 -9.68
CA ILE A 87 21.05 4.74 -9.52
C ILE A 87 21.20 5.84 -10.57
N THR A 88 22.36 6.51 -10.59
CA THR A 88 22.61 7.61 -11.51
C THR A 88 22.65 7.12 -12.96
N ASN A 89 23.35 6.02 -13.22
CA ASN A 89 23.66 5.59 -14.58
C ASN A 89 22.64 4.59 -15.18
N GLY A 90 21.73 4.06 -14.37
CA GLY A 90 20.84 2.98 -14.76
C GLY A 90 21.55 1.62 -14.81
N PHE A 91 20.84 0.62 -15.29
CA PHE A 91 21.33 -0.75 -15.41
C PHE A 91 20.68 -1.46 -16.59
N LEU A 92 21.46 -2.29 -17.27
CA LEU A 92 21.01 -3.23 -18.29
C LEU A 92 21.82 -4.52 -18.17
N ALA A 93 21.16 -5.63 -17.89
CA ALA A 93 21.72 -6.96 -18.06
C ALA A 93 21.66 -7.33 -19.55
N LYS A 94 22.81 -7.54 -20.19
CA LYS A 94 22.88 -7.96 -21.60
C LYS A 94 22.57 -9.45 -21.76
N THR A 95 22.78 -10.22 -20.69
CA THR A 95 22.54 -11.67 -20.63
C THR A 95 21.80 -12.02 -19.34
N ARG A 96 21.16 -13.19 -19.28
CA ARG A 96 20.43 -13.66 -18.07
C ARG A 96 21.35 -13.82 -16.86
N ASP A 97 22.63 -14.11 -17.08
CA ASP A 97 23.63 -14.29 -16.02
C ASP A 97 24.10 -12.95 -15.42
N GLU A 98 23.89 -11.85 -16.12
CA GLU A 98 24.16 -10.50 -15.63
C GLU A 98 23.02 -9.93 -14.77
N GLU A 99 21.84 -10.55 -14.78
CA GLU A 99 20.67 -10.09 -14.01
C GLU A 99 20.97 -10.14 -12.50
N LEU A 100 20.73 -9.02 -11.81
CA LEU A 100 21.11 -8.86 -10.40
C LEU A 100 19.97 -9.21 -9.48
N SER A 101 20.21 -9.83 -8.33
CA SER A 101 19.15 -10.05 -7.34
C SER A 101 18.51 -8.72 -6.92
N ALA A 102 17.18 -8.66 -6.89
CA ALA A 102 16.43 -7.51 -6.38
C ALA A 102 16.49 -7.39 -4.84
N GLY A 103 17.28 -8.23 -4.17
CA GLY A 103 17.52 -8.16 -2.73
C GLY A 103 16.56 -9.03 -1.88
N PRO A 104 16.92 -9.23 -0.60
CA PRO A 104 16.18 -10.11 0.29
C PRO A 104 14.79 -9.56 0.61
N GLY A 105 13.75 -10.30 0.20
CA GLY A 105 12.36 -9.94 0.48
C GLY A 105 11.59 -9.37 -0.69
N SER A 106 12.25 -9.16 -1.83
CA SER A 106 11.59 -8.86 -3.09
C SER A 106 10.70 -10.03 -3.50
N ARG A 107 9.48 -9.73 -3.96
CA ARG A 107 8.47 -10.72 -4.29
C ARG A 107 7.76 -10.33 -5.57
N ILE A 108 7.40 -11.35 -6.35
CA ILE A 108 6.35 -11.26 -7.35
C ILE A 108 5.22 -12.18 -6.88
N LEU A 109 4.05 -11.59 -6.67
CA LEU A 109 2.86 -12.29 -6.18
C LEU A 109 1.87 -12.44 -7.34
N VAL A 110 1.70 -13.68 -7.79
CA VAL A 110 0.75 -14.02 -8.87
C VAL A 110 -0.57 -14.40 -8.23
N THR A 111 -1.63 -13.62 -8.45
CA THR A 111 -2.93 -13.88 -7.85
C THR A 111 -3.61 -15.04 -8.56
N THR A 112 -3.92 -16.10 -7.83
CA THR A 112 -4.54 -17.31 -8.40
C THR A 112 -6.00 -17.49 -7.99
N ASN A 113 -6.40 -16.94 -6.84
CA ASN A 113 -7.78 -17.02 -6.39
C ASN A 113 -8.16 -15.84 -5.49
N ILE A 114 -9.41 -15.42 -5.56
CA ILE A 114 -10.07 -14.53 -4.59
C ILE A 114 -11.41 -15.18 -4.24
N GLU A 115 -11.60 -15.46 -2.96
CA GLU A 115 -12.77 -16.16 -2.43
C GLU A 115 -13.47 -15.30 -1.38
N ASP A 116 -14.81 -15.28 -1.40
CA ASP A 116 -15.59 -14.73 -0.30
C ASP A 116 -15.57 -15.69 0.89
N VAL A 117 -14.96 -15.25 1.99
CA VAL A 117 -14.85 -16.01 3.25
C VAL A 117 -15.61 -15.32 4.38
N THR A 118 -16.56 -14.42 4.07
CA THR A 118 -17.32 -13.64 5.04
C THR A 118 -17.94 -14.52 6.10
N ASN A 119 -18.70 -15.56 5.69
CA ASN A 119 -19.33 -16.49 6.62
C ASN A 119 -18.33 -17.24 7.52
N ARG A 120 -17.13 -17.53 7.02
CA ARG A 120 -16.07 -18.18 7.81
C ARG A 120 -15.43 -17.22 8.82
N ILE A 121 -15.50 -15.92 8.58
CA ILE A 121 -15.01 -14.89 9.49
C ILE A 121 -16.08 -14.48 10.51
N THR A 122 -17.32 -14.29 10.07
CA THR A 122 -18.38 -13.66 10.88
C THR A 122 -19.42 -14.63 11.41
N GLY A 123 -19.49 -15.87 10.91
CA GLY A 123 -20.57 -16.82 11.20
C GLY A 123 -20.66 -17.30 12.65
N ASN A 124 -19.60 -17.14 13.45
CA ASN A 124 -19.60 -17.44 14.89
C ASN A 124 -19.67 -16.19 15.78
N LEU A 125 -19.85 -15.00 15.19
CA LEU A 125 -20.06 -13.77 15.95
C LEU A 125 -21.51 -13.74 16.46
N THR A 126 -21.68 -13.33 17.71
CA THR A 126 -23.01 -13.18 18.32
C THR A 126 -23.20 -11.74 18.81
N GLU A 127 -24.45 -11.30 18.87
CA GLU A 127 -24.80 -9.95 19.37
C GLU A 127 -24.38 -9.73 20.83
N LYS A 128 -24.24 -10.81 21.60
CA LYS A 128 -23.82 -10.77 23.01
C LYS A 128 -22.31 -10.54 23.19
N MET A 129 -21.50 -10.68 22.14
CA MET A 129 -20.06 -10.44 22.23
C MET A 129 -19.77 -8.97 22.44
N SER A 130 -18.84 -8.66 23.35
CA SER A 130 -18.24 -7.33 23.43
C SER A 130 -17.53 -6.97 22.12
N ASN A 131 -17.38 -5.67 21.82
CA ASN A 131 -16.64 -5.22 20.63
C ASN A 131 -15.20 -5.77 20.59
N LEU A 132 -14.55 -5.88 21.76
CA LEU A 132 -13.19 -6.42 21.86
C LEU A 132 -13.15 -7.93 21.56
N ASP A 133 -14.12 -8.70 22.07
CA ASP A 133 -14.16 -10.15 21.83
C ASP A 133 -14.57 -10.47 20.39
N ARG A 134 -15.42 -9.63 19.80
CA ARG A 134 -15.73 -9.67 18.36
C ARG A 134 -14.47 -9.50 17.51
N GLU A 135 -13.70 -8.45 17.77
CA GLU A 135 -12.45 -8.20 17.04
C GLU A 135 -11.42 -9.32 17.24
N LYS A 136 -11.24 -9.81 18.48
CA LYS A 136 -10.36 -10.95 18.75
C LYS A 136 -10.80 -12.22 18.01
N THR A 137 -12.10 -12.44 17.87
CA THR A 137 -12.65 -13.60 17.15
C THR A 137 -12.41 -13.46 15.66
N ILE A 138 -12.66 -12.28 15.08
CA ILE A 138 -12.35 -11.96 13.68
C ILE A 138 -10.86 -12.17 13.38
N ASP A 139 -9.96 -11.64 14.23
CA ASP A 139 -8.51 -11.80 14.08
C ASP A 139 -8.08 -13.27 14.17
N ARG A 140 -8.68 -14.05 15.08
CA ARG A 140 -8.43 -15.50 15.21
C ARG A 140 -8.87 -16.24 13.94
N ASN A 141 -10.09 -16.02 13.48
CA ASN A 141 -10.65 -16.65 12.28
C ASN A 141 -9.79 -16.29 11.05
N THR A 142 -9.42 -15.01 10.91
CA THR A 142 -8.50 -14.51 9.86
C THR A 142 -7.17 -15.27 9.85
N LYS A 143 -6.52 -15.39 11.02
CA LYS A 143 -5.24 -16.11 11.15
C LYS A 143 -5.37 -17.59 10.79
N GLN A 144 -6.44 -18.23 11.23
CA GLN A 144 -6.72 -19.62 10.91
C GLN A 144 -6.86 -19.82 9.39
N LEU A 145 -7.66 -18.99 8.71
CA LEU A 145 -7.85 -19.09 7.26
C LEU A 145 -6.56 -18.88 6.46
N VAL A 146 -5.69 -17.96 6.92
CA VAL A 146 -4.36 -17.75 6.32
C VAL A 146 -3.46 -18.96 6.58
N ASP A 147 -3.43 -19.49 7.81
CA ASP A 147 -2.61 -20.65 8.16
C ASP A 147 -3.03 -21.90 7.38
N GLU A 148 -4.34 -22.14 7.22
CA GLU A 148 -4.89 -23.21 6.39
C GLU A 148 -4.47 -23.08 4.92
N CYS A 149 -4.59 -21.87 4.36
CA CYS A 149 -4.28 -21.58 2.96
C CYS A 149 -2.78 -21.72 2.64
N GLU A 150 -1.90 -21.30 3.57
CA GLU A 150 -0.45 -21.36 3.38
C GLU A 150 0.16 -22.71 3.78
N LYS A 151 -0.63 -23.65 4.34
CA LYS A 151 -0.15 -24.95 4.81
C LYS A 151 0.52 -25.81 3.72
N PRO A 152 0.01 -25.87 2.47
CA PRO A 152 0.68 -26.61 1.39
C PRO A 152 2.03 -26.04 0.96
N GLY A 153 2.34 -24.78 1.32
CA GLY A 153 3.56 -24.08 0.89
C GLY A 153 3.45 -23.49 -0.53
N GLY A 154 4.46 -22.70 -0.92
CA GLY A 154 4.54 -22.07 -2.26
C GLY A 154 3.59 -20.90 -2.51
N VAL A 155 2.65 -20.65 -1.60
CA VAL A 155 1.68 -19.56 -1.68
C VAL A 155 1.73 -18.63 -0.48
N ARG A 156 1.31 -17.39 -0.70
CA ARG A 156 1.01 -16.38 0.29
C ARG A 156 -0.49 -16.11 0.25
N CYS A 157 -1.13 -16.11 1.41
CA CYS A 157 -2.56 -15.82 1.51
C CYS A 157 -2.82 -14.61 2.39
N ARG A 158 -3.84 -13.84 2.02
CA ARG A 158 -4.30 -12.69 2.80
C ARG A 158 -5.82 -12.71 2.86
N VAL A 159 -6.35 -12.54 4.06
CA VAL A 159 -7.77 -12.19 4.23
C VAL A 159 -7.84 -10.69 4.45
N ALA A 160 -8.65 -10.01 3.64
CA ALA A 160 -8.89 -8.58 3.72
C ALA A 160 -10.37 -8.32 3.98
N SER A 161 -10.65 -7.38 4.89
CA SER A 161 -11.96 -6.76 5.00
C SER A 161 -12.15 -5.80 3.82
N VAL A 162 -13.29 -5.88 3.17
CA VAL A 162 -13.77 -4.94 2.16
C VAL A 162 -15.12 -4.37 2.63
N PHE A 163 -15.46 -3.17 2.15
CA PHE A 163 -16.66 -2.44 2.57
C PHE A 163 -16.79 -2.31 4.11
N GLU A 164 -15.71 -1.89 4.77
CA GLU A 164 -15.65 -1.65 6.22
C GLU A 164 -16.09 -2.84 7.10
N GLY A 165 -15.84 -4.07 6.62
CA GLY A 165 -16.14 -5.30 7.36
C GLY A 165 -17.45 -5.96 6.99
N SER A 166 -18.19 -5.44 6.00
CA SER A 166 -19.39 -6.12 5.50
C SER A 166 -19.05 -7.37 4.68
N GLN A 167 -17.84 -7.48 4.15
CA GLN A 167 -17.38 -8.65 3.41
C GLN A 167 -15.88 -8.90 3.68
N TYR A 168 -15.48 -10.18 3.69
CA TYR A 168 -14.10 -10.61 3.84
C TYR A 168 -13.68 -11.48 2.66
N LEU A 169 -12.62 -11.07 1.98
CA LEU A 169 -12.09 -11.78 0.82
C LEU A 169 -10.74 -12.42 1.16
N ARG A 170 -10.58 -13.71 0.85
CA ARG A 170 -9.30 -14.42 0.91
C ARG A 170 -8.67 -14.40 -0.48
N THR A 171 -7.53 -13.74 -0.60
CA THR A 171 -6.67 -13.77 -1.79
C THR A 171 -5.57 -14.80 -1.59
N THR A 172 -5.44 -15.73 -2.55
CA THR A 172 -4.33 -16.69 -2.66
C THR A 172 -3.39 -16.24 -3.76
N GLN A 173 -2.10 -16.20 -3.49
CA GLN A 173 -1.09 -15.78 -4.44
C GLN A 173 0.11 -16.74 -4.43
N MET A 174 0.58 -17.17 -5.59
CA MET A 174 1.88 -17.82 -5.71
C MET A 174 2.97 -16.80 -5.34
N GLU A 175 3.91 -17.19 -4.47
CA GLU A 175 4.93 -16.28 -3.94
C GLU A 175 6.30 -16.56 -4.57
N ILE A 176 6.61 -15.92 -5.70
CA ILE A 176 7.93 -15.98 -6.33
C ILE A 176 8.93 -15.17 -5.50
N ARG A 177 10.04 -15.80 -5.07
CA ARG A 177 11.00 -15.23 -4.12
C ARG A 177 12.38 -14.92 -4.70
N ASP A 178 12.70 -15.46 -5.88
CA ASP A 178 13.84 -15.04 -6.69
C ASP A 178 13.35 -14.04 -7.75
N VAL A 179 13.65 -12.77 -7.52
CA VAL A 179 13.32 -11.65 -8.40
C VAL A 179 14.63 -10.97 -8.75
N ARG A 180 14.87 -10.73 -10.04
CA ARG A 180 16.11 -10.13 -10.51
C ARG A 180 15.84 -8.85 -11.28
N LEU A 181 16.70 -7.86 -11.13
CA LEU A 181 16.74 -6.64 -11.92
C LEU A 181 17.34 -6.96 -13.29
N VAL A 182 16.59 -6.61 -14.35
CA VAL A 182 17.00 -6.79 -15.75
C VAL A 182 17.41 -5.45 -16.34
N TYR A 183 16.57 -4.44 -16.13
CA TYR A 183 16.81 -3.11 -16.67
C TYR A 183 16.20 -2.04 -15.78
N ALA A 184 16.87 -0.90 -15.68
CA ALA A 184 16.28 0.34 -15.22
C ALA A 184 16.99 1.52 -15.92
N PRO A 185 16.25 2.53 -16.38
CA PRO A 185 16.86 3.70 -16.99
C PRO A 185 17.64 4.49 -15.93
N ALA A 186 18.53 5.38 -16.38
CA ALA A 186 19.24 6.33 -15.52
C ALA A 186 18.25 7.18 -14.70
N LEU A 187 18.65 7.62 -13.49
CA LEU A 187 17.79 8.45 -12.63
C LEU A 187 17.27 9.69 -13.35
N GLY A 188 18.09 10.30 -14.20
CA GLY A 188 17.70 11.45 -15.01
C GLY A 188 16.55 11.19 -15.99
N VAL A 189 16.17 9.93 -16.23
CA VAL A 189 14.99 9.53 -17.00
C VAL A 189 13.92 8.96 -16.08
N GLY A 190 14.31 8.01 -15.21
CA GLY A 190 13.40 7.27 -14.33
C GLY A 190 12.76 8.08 -13.21
N ASP A 191 13.37 9.21 -12.82
CA ASP A 191 12.84 10.19 -11.85
C ASP A 191 13.06 11.62 -12.38
N PHE A 192 12.97 11.82 -13.71
CA PHE A 192 13.08 13.15 -14.32
C PHE A 192 12.10 14.14 -13.67
N GLY A 193 12.60 15.33 -13.33
CA GLY A 193 11.87 16.36 -12.60
C GLY A 193 11.76 16.14 -11.08
N GLY A 194 12.07 14.94 -10.59
CA GLY A 194 12.10 14.59 -9.17
C GLY A 194 10.87 15.07 -8.39
N GLU A 195 11.10 15.65 -7.21
CA GLU A 195 10.02 16.16 -6.36
C GLU A 195 9.32 17.41 -6.90
N THR A 196 9.98 18.18 -7.78
CA THR A 196 9.37 19.34 -8.44
C THR A 196 8.17 18.88 -9.28
N ASP A 197 8.37 17.84 -10.08
CA ASP A 197 7.34 17.33 -11.00
C ASP A 197 6.42 16.28 -10.35
N ASN A 198 6.77 15.75 -9.17
CA ASN A 198 5.96 14.79 -8.43
C ASN A 198 4.50 15.30 -8.25
N TRP A 199 3.46 14.52 -8.56
CA TRP A 199 2.06 14.99 -8.53
C TRP A 199 1.68 16.15 -9.47
N MET A 200 2.52 16.50 -10.46
CA MET A 200 2.25 17.57 -11.43
C MET A 200 1.95 17.03 -12.83
N TRP A 201 1.19 17.80 -13.60
CA TRP A 201 1.04 17.70 -15.05
C TRP A 201 1.27 19.10 -15.66
N PRO A 202 1.98 19.27 -16.80
CA PRO A 202 2.61 18.26 -17.66
C PRO A 202 3.72 17.43 -16.98
N ARG A 203 3.96 16.20 -17.46
CA ARG A 203 4.95 15.27 -16.90
C ARG A 203 5.75 14.58 -18.00
N HIS A 204 7.07 14.47 -17.82
CA HIS A 204 7.99 13.93 -18.83
C HIS A 204 8.91 12.82 -18.27
N THR A 205 8.47 12.12 -17.22
CA THR A 205 9.26 11.09 -16.54
C THR A 205 9.08 9.72 -17.20
N GLY A 206 10.19 9.08 -17.55
CA GLY A 206 10.23 7.69 -18.03
C GLY A 206 10.23 6.69 -16.86
N ASP A 207 9.18 6.68 -16.03
CA ASP A 207 9.11 5.90 -14.79
C ASP A 207 8.78 4.42 -15.06
N TRP A 208 9.75 3.66 -15.59
CA TRP A 208 9.64 2.22 -15.84
C TRP A 208 10.95 1.48 -15.58
N SER A 209 10.86 0.19 -15.27
CA SER A 209 11.97 -0.75 -15.11
C SER A 209 11.52 -2.17 -15.41
N TYR A 210 12.48 -3.06 -15.69
CA TYR A 210 12.25 -4.48 -15.89
C TYR A 210 12.89 -5.31 -14.78
N LEU A 211 12.08 -6.21 -14.24
CA LEU A 211 12.50 -7.30 -13.38
C LEU A 211 12.29 -8.64 -14.10
N ARG A 212 12.83 -9.73 -13.59
CA ARG A 212 12.49 -11.09 -14.03
C ARG A 212 12.18 -11.97 -12.83
N ALA A 213 11.13 -12.77 -12.98
CA ALA A 213 10.77 -13.83 -12.06
C ALA A 213 11.59 -15.10 -12.32
N TYR A 214 12.13 -15.70 -11.27
CA TYR A 214 12.84 -16.98 -11.31
C TYR A 214 12.22 -17.98 -10.34
N VAL A 215 12.22 -19.25 -10.72
CA VAL A 215 11.75 -20.39 -9.92
C VAL A 215 12.81 -21.50 -9.88
N GLY A 216 12.63 -22.47 -8.98
CA GLY A 216 13.45 -23.67 -9.00
C GLY A 216 13.30 -24.43 -10.33
N PRO A 217 14.25 -25.30 -10.70
CA PRO A 217 14.13 -26.16 -11.89
C PRO A 217 12.88 -27.05 -11.88
N ASP A 218 12.28 -27.29 -10.71
CA ASP A 218 11.03 -28.00 -10.52
C ASP A 218 9.77 -27.14 -10.78
N GLY A 219 9.95 -25.89 -11.22
CA GLY A 219 8.90 -24.91 -11.48
C GLY A 219 8.32 -24.27 -10.23
N LYS A 220 8.80 -24.62 -9.02
CA LYS A 220 8.23 -24.11 -7.76
C LYS A 220 8.96 -22.86 -7.27
N PRO A 221 8.29 -21.99 -6.49
CA PRO A 221 8.96 -20.83 -5.94
C PRO A 221 10.12 -21.18 -5.01
N ALA A 222 11.32 -20.74 -5.39
CA ALA A 222 12.56 -20.91 -4.65
C ALA A 222 13.12 -19.54 -4.22
N ASP A 223 13.97 -19.55 -3.18
CA ASP A 223 14.81 -18.39 -2.90
C ASP A 223 15.92 -18.31 -3.97
N TYR A 224 16.65 -17.19 -4.01
CA TYR A 224 17.70 -16.95 -5.00
C TYR A 224 18.72 -18.10 -5.06
N SER A 225 18.93 -18.61 -6.27
CA SER A 225 20.00 -19.55 -6.62
C SER A 225 20.43 -19.30 -8.05
N ARG A 226 21.72 -19.44 -8.36
CA ARG A 226 22.22 -19.40 -9.74
C ARG A 226 21.63 -20.51 -10.62
N SER A 227 21.18 -21.61 -10.02
CA SER A 227 20.54 -22.73 -10.74
C SER A 227 19.05 -22.52 -11.01
N ASN A 228 18.44 -21.46 -10.48
CA ASN A 228 17.04 -21.16 -10.78
C ASN A 228 16.87 -20.79 -12.25
N VAL A 229 15.71 -21.10 -12.79
CA VAL A 229 15.34 -20.85 -14.19
C VAL A 229 14.27 -19.76 -14.28
N PRO A 230 14.17 -19.03 -15.40
CA PRO A 230 13.09 -18.08 -15.62
C PRO A 230 11.71 -18.73 -15.38
N TYR A 231 10.83 -18.01 -14.71
CA TYR A 231 9.44 -18.43 -14.57
C TYR A 231 8.71 -18.27 -15.91
N HIS A 232 7.93 -19.27 -16.30
CA HIS A 232 7.10 -19.23 -17.49
C HIS A 232 5.64 -18.93 -17.10
N PRO A 233 5.18 -17.67 -17.20
CA PRO A 233 3.81 -17.31 -16.88
C PRO A 233 2.84 -17.86 -17.93
N ALA A 234 1.62 -18.20 -17.51
CA ALA A 234 0.56 -18.66 -18.42
C ALA A 234 0.11 -17.57 -19.41
N HIS A 235 0.16 -16.30 -19.00
CA HIS A 235 -0.25 -15.16 -19.81
C HIS A 235 0.73 -13.99 -19.67
N VAL A 236 0.82 -13.20 -20.73
CA VAL A 236 1.68 -12.02 -20.83
C VAL A 236 0.91 -10.89 -21.51
N LEU A 237 1.18 -9.66 -21.12
CA LEU A 237 0.68 -8.48 -21.84
C LEU A 237 1.54 -8.20 -23.07
N ARG A 238 0.90 -7.76 -24.13
CA ARG A 238 1.56 -7.28 -25.35
C ARG A 238 1.60 -5.75 -25.34
N VAL A 239 2.72 -5.18 -25.77
CA VAL A 239 2.85 -3.74 -25.92
C VAL A 239 2.21 -3.33 -27.24
N ALA A 240 1.26 -2.39 -27.18
CA ALA A 240 0.68 -1.80 -28.38
C ALA A 240 1.74 -0.99 -29.14
N ALA A 241 1.90 -1.24 -30.44
CA ALA A 241 2.84 -0.50 -31.30
C ALA A 241 2.26 0.85 -31.74
N GLU A 242 0.95 0.90 -31.92
CA GLU A 242 0.17 2.09 -32.23
C GLU A 242 -0.09 2.82 -30.91
N GLY A 243 0.64 3.90 -30.64
CA GLY A 243 0.49 4.67 -29.40
C GLY A 243 -0.94 5.16 -29.15
N ILE A 244 -1.21 5.63 -27.94
CA ILE A 244 -2.55 6.11 -27.53
C ILE A 244 -2.85 7.53 -28.03
N LYS A 245 -4.14 7.79 -28.31
CA LYS A 245 -4.66 9.11 -28.71
C LYS A 245 -5.68 9.63 -27.69
N PRO A 246 -5.92 10.96 -27.64
CA PRO A 246 -6.99 11.52 -26.83
C PRO A 246 -8.34 10.87 -27.18
N GLY A 247 -9.04 10.37 -26.17
CA GLY A 247 -10.33 9.69 -26.32
C GLY A 247 -10.25 8.16 -26.41
N ASP A 248 -9.06 7.58 -26.52
CA ASP A 248 -8.91 6.12 -26.51
C ASP A 248 -9.27 5.52 -25.14
N PHE A 249 -9.89 4.34 -25.17
CA PHE A 249 -10.25 3.59 -23.97
C PHE A 249 -9.00 3.05 -23.26
N VAL A 250 -8.90 3.29 -21.96
CA VAL A 250 -7.84 2.74 -21.10
C VAL A 250 -8.46 2.09 -19.87
N LEU A 251 -8.03 0.85 -19.59
CA LEU A 251 -8.36 0.13 -18.36
C LEU A 251 -7.08 -0.22 -17.62
N VAL A 252 -7.06 0.03 -16.32
CA VAL A 252 -5.92 -0.27 -15.45
C VAL A 252 -6.29 -1.36 -14.46
N ALA A 253 -5.55 -2.46 -14.48
CA ALA A 253 -5.63 -3.52 -13.49
C ALA A 253 -4.44 -3.41 -12.53
N GLY A 254 -4.69 -3.51 -11.22
CA GLY A 254 -3.63 -3.39 -10.23
C GLY A 254 -4.11 -3.60 -8.80
N TYR A 255 -3.22 -3.30 -7.86
CA TYR A 255 -3.38 -3.57 -6.43
C TYR A 255 -3.41 -2.25 -5.64
N PRO A 256 -4.52 -1.48 -5.69
CA PRO A 256 -4.62 -0.22 -4.96
C PRO A 256 -4.49 -0.44 -3.45
N GLY A 257 -3.83 0.50 -2.77
CA GLY A 257 -3.50 0.36 -1.35
C GLY A 257 -4.70 0.50 -0.43
N ARG A 258 -5.20 1.74 -0.27
CA ARG A 258 -6.36 2.07 0.57
C ARG A 258 -7.09 3.28 -0.01
N THR A 259 -8.40 3.29 0.13
CA THR A 259 -9.24 4.46 -0.13
C THR A 259 -10.18 4.68 1.05
N PHE A 260 -10.72 5.89 1.14
CA PHE A 260 -11.60 6.30 2.25
C PHE A 260 -12.87 6.97 1.71
N ARG A 261 -13.42 6.40 0.62
CA ARG A 261 -14.51 7.00 -0.17
C ARG A 261 -15.85 7.09 0.58
N TYR A 262 -16.01 6.32 1.65
CA TYR A 262 -17.23 6.22 2.46
C TYR A 262 -17.09 6.81 3.87
N ARG A 263 -16.02 7.58 4.15
CA ARG A 263 -15.90 8.31 5.41
C ARG A 263 -17.06 9.27 5.63
N THR A 264 -17.46 9.40 6.90
CA THR A 264 -18.52 10.33 7.31
C THR A 264 -18.08 11.78 7.11
N ALA A 265 -19.04 12.70 7.06
CA ALA A 265 -18.78 14.12 7.03
C ALA A 265 -17.98 14.59 8.27
N ALA A 266 -18.22 13.96 9.43
CA ALA A 266 -17.46 14.25 10.64
C ALA A 266 -15.99 13.85 10.50
N GLU A 267 -15.71 12.64 10.00
CA GLU A 267 -14.35 12.16 9.76
C GLU A 267 -13.62 13.03 8.73
N VAL A 268 -14.27 13.35 7.60
CA VAL A 268 -13.68 14.21 6.56
C VAL A 268 -13.48 15.64 7.07
N GLY A 269 -14.42 16.17 7.86
CA GLY A 269 -14.28 17.46 8.52
C GLY A 269 -13.10 17.52 9.49
N ASN A 270 -12.89 16.46 10.27
CA ASN A 270 -11.72 16.31 11.15
C ASN A 270 -10.41 16.23 10.34
N MET A 271 -10.39 15.51 9.22
CA MET A 271 -9.23 15.48 8.33
C MET A 271 -8.86 16.87 7.84
N GLN A 272 -9.86 17.66 7.40
CA GLN A 272 -9.66 19.01 6.90
C GLN A 272 -9.19 19.98 8.00
N ARG A 273 -9.83 19.94 9.16
CA ARG A 273 -9.60 20.93 10.23
C ARG A 273 -8.41 20.63 11.13
N TYR A 274 -8.06 19.35 11.30
CA TYR A 274 -7.03 18.95 12.27
C TYR A 274 -6.00 17.99 11.69
N ALA A 275 -6.40 16.83 11.17
CA ALA A 275 -5.44 15.74 10.94
C ALA A 275 -4.42 16.07 9.85
N TYR A 276 -4.85 16.65 8.72
CA TYR A 276 -3.95 17.07 7.65
C TYR A 276 -3.12 18.31 8.02
N PRO A 277 -3.70 19.42 8.54
CA PRO A 277 -2.91 20.56 8.99
C PRO A 277 -1.85 20.19 10.04
N THR A 278 -2.21 19.37 11.04
CA THR A 278 -1.25 18.92 12.06
C THR A 278 -0.15 18.05 11.49
N THR A 279 -0.47 17.15 10.55
CA THR A 279 0.55 16.34 9.86
C THR A 279 1.49 17.22 9.06
N ILE A 280 0.95 18.21 8.33
CA ILE A 280 1.74 19.16 7.54
C ILE A 280 2.71 19.90 8.47
N ARG A 281 2.21 20.49 9.56
CA ARG A 281 3.05 21.19 10.54
C ARG A 281 4.19 20.31 11.05
N TYR A 282 3.88 19.11 11.56
CA TYR A 282 4.91 18.23 12.13
C TYR A 282 5.88 17.65 11.11
N ALA A 283 5.44 17.40 9.87
CA ALA A 283 6.34 17.01 8.80
C ALA A 283 7.31 18.15 8.44
N THR A 284 6.81 19.39 8.34
CA THR A 284 7.61 20.59 8.09
C THR A 284 8.64 20.82 9.19
N ASP A 285 8.20 20.81 10.46
CA ASP A 285 9.09 21.01 11.60
C ASP A 285 10.20 19.96 11.64
N LEU A 286 9.85 18.68 11.42
CA LEU A 286 10.82 17.60 11.38
C LEU A 286 11.79 17.79 10.21
N ASN A 287 11.32 18.16 9.03
CA ASN A 287 12.20 18.40 7.87
C ASN A 287 13.15 19.58 8.11
N ASN A 288 12.68 20.67 8.71
CA ASN A 288 13.53 21.80 9.07
C ASN A 288 14.65 21.36 10.02
N ILE A 289 14.33 20.59 11.06
CA ILE A 289 15.33 20.05 12.00
C ILE A 289 16.34 19.15 11.29
N LEU A 290 15.86 18.22 10.45
CA LEU A 290 16.73 17.29 9.72
C LEU A 290 17.65 18.03 8.74
N ARG A 291 17.14 19.04 8.03
CA ARG A 291 17.92 19.88 7.12
C ARG A 291 18.96 20.71 7.88
N ASP A 292 18.57 21.36 8.98
CA ASP A 292 19.48 22.13 9.82
C ASP A 292 20.64 21.28 10.36
N MET A 293 20.34 20.05 10.77
CA MET A 293 21.35 19.10 11.25
C MET A 293 22.27 18.58 10.13
N SER A 294 21.81 18.66 8.88
CA SER A 294 22.56 18.20 7.70
C SER A 294 23.49 19.28 7.14
N LYS A 295 23.27 20.58 7.45
CA LYS A 295 23.96 21.73 6.84
C LYS A 295 25.49 21.60 6.72
N ASN A 296 26.14 20.99 7.72
CA ASN A 296 27.60 20.87 7.77
C ASN A 296 28.09 19.42 7.92
N ASN A 297 27.25 18.42 7.61
CA ASN A 297 27.66 17.02 7.76
C ASN A 297 27.04 16.15 6.66
N LYS A 298 27.86 15.81 5.66
CA LYS A 298 27.43 15.03 4.49
C LYS A 298 26.93 13.63 4.85
N ALA A 299 27.52 12.99 5.87
CA ALA A 299 27.05 11.68 6.34
C ALA A 299 25.65 11.77 6.97
N VAL A 300 25.37 12.84 7.72
CA VAL A 300 24.04 13.11 8.32
C VAL A 300 23.01 13.48 7.25
N GLU A 301 23.42 14.25 6.24
CA GLU A 301 22.59 14.58 5.08
C GLU A 301 22.14 13.32 4.35
N ILE A 302 23.10 12.46 3.96
CA ILE A 302 22.83 11.18 3.29
C ILE A 302 21.94 10.28 4.14
N ALA A 303 22.24 10.17 5.44
CA ALA A 303 21.46 9.31 6.35
C ALA A 303 20.00 9.76 6.53
N ASN A 304 19.70 11.05 6.35
CA ASN A 304 18.35 11.61 6.52
C ASN A 304 17.61 11.92 5.22
N ALA A 305 18.29 11.91 4.06
CA ALA A 305 17.71 12.25 2.76
C ALA A 305 16.39 11.51 2.48
N GLY A 306 16.34 10.19 2.72
CA GLY A 306 15.12 9.40 2.51
C GLY A 306 13.95 9.78 3.44
N ARG A 307 14.24 10.24 4.67
CA ARG A 307 13.21 10.71 5.61
C ARG A 307 12.67 12.08 5.19
N ILE A 308 13.56 12.97 4.76
CA ILE A 308 13.19 14.29 4.23
C ILE A 308 12.30 14.13 3.00
N LYS A 309 12.74 13.34 2.00
CA LYS A 309 11.96 13.03 0.78
C LYS A 309 10.59 12.45 1.12
N GLY A 310 10.53 11.46 2.02
CA GLY A 310 9.27 10.86 2.46
C GLY A 310 8.30 11.84 3.13
N ASN A 311 8.82 12.80 3.91
CA ASN A 311 8.01 13.85 4.52
C ASN A 311 7.58 14.91 3.48
N ASP A 312 8.47 15.31 2.57
CA ASP A 312 8.16 16.28 1.49
C ASP A 312 7.04 15.75 0.57
N ASN A 313 7.04 14.45 0.25
CA ASN A 313 5.94 13.82 -0.49
C ASN A 313 4.60 13.86 0.29
N VAL A 314 4.63 13.66 1.62
CA VAL A 314 3.42 13.79 2.46
C VAL A 314 2.94 15.24 2.48
N LEU A 315 3.85 16.21 2.60
CA LEU A 315 3.52 17.64 2.54
C LEU A 315 2.79 17.98 1.24
N LYS A 316 3.37 17.61 0.09
CA LYS A 316 2.78 17.90 -1.23
C LYS A 316 1.39 17.29 -1.38
N ASN A 317 1.24 16.01 -1.03
CA ASN A 317 -0.03 15.30 -1.13
C ASN A 317 -1.10 15.93 -0.22
N TYR A 318 -0.80 16.16 1.07
CA TYR A 318 -1.80 16.64 2.01
C TYR A 318 -2.15 18.12 1.80
N THR A 319 -1.20 18.95 1.39
CA THR A 319 -1.48 20.33 0.97
C THR A 319 -2.40 20.34 -0.24
N GLY A 320 -2.08 19.58 -1.30
CA GLY A 320 -2.93 19.49 -2.48
C GLY A 320 -4.32 18.92 -2.18
N THR A 321 -4.41 17.92 -1.30
CA THR A 321 -5.69 17.35 -0.86
C THR A 321 -6.53 18.38 -0.09
N LEU A 322 -5.92 19.17 0.81
CA LEU A 322 -6.63 20.23 1.53
C LEU A 322 -7.15 21.32 0.59
N THR A 323 -6.33 21.76 -0.37
CA THR A 323 -6.75 22.68 -1.42
C THR A 323 -7.94 22.11 -2.20
N GLY A 324 -7.90 20.83 -2.58
CA GLY A 324 -9.02 20.16 -3.22
C GLY A 324 -10.27 20.09 -2.35
N PHE A 325 -10.12 19.79 -1.06
CA PHE A 325 -11.24 19.75 -0.11
C PHE A 325 -11.97 21.09 -0.01
N GLN A 326 -11.21 22.19 0.02
CA GLN A 326 -11.74 23.55 0.04
C GLN A 326 -12.39 23.91 -1.29
N ASN A 327 -11.67 23.77 -2.41
CA ASN A 327 -12.12 24.21 -3.72
C ASN A 327 -13.38 23.48 -4.20
N PHE A 328 -13.51 22.19 -3.87
CA PHE A 328 -14.65 21.38 -4.29
C PHE A 328 -15.72 21.22 -3.19
N GLY A 329 -15.55 21.85 -2.03
CA GLY A 329 -16.51 21.77 -0.93
C GLY A 329 -16.77 20.33 -0.46
N ILE A 330 -15.73 19.50 -0.36
CA ILE A 330 -15.85 18.04 -0.16
C ILE A 330 -16.61 17.69 1.13
N VAL A 331 -16.41 18.44 2.22
CA VAL A 331 -17.18 18.24 3.47
C VAL A 331 -18.66 18.44 3.24
N GLY A 332 -19.06 19.50 2.52
CA GLY A 332 -20.45 19.77 2.18
C GLY A 332 -21.07 18.67 1.31
N GLN A 333 -20.31 18.14 0.34
CA GLN A 333 -20.75 16.99 -0.45
C GLN A 333 -21.00 15.74 0.41
N ARG A 334 -20.18 15.51 1.45
CA ARG A 334 -20.38 14.41 2.39
C ARG A 334 -21.62 14.60 3.26
N GLN A 335 -21.84 15.81 3.77
CA GLN A 335 -23.05 16.15 4.54
C GLN A 335 -24.30 15.94 3.69
N LYS A 336 -24.29 16.38 2.42
CA LYS A 336 -25.39 16.15 1.48
C LYS A 336 -25.67 14.65 1.29
N ARG A 337 -24.64 13.85 1.06
CA ARG A 337 -24.76 12.39 0.89
C ARG A 337 -25.33 11.71 2.14
N GLU A 338 -24.95 12.16 3.33
CA GLU A 338 -25.51 11.65 4.59
C GLU A 338 -26.98 12.02 4.76
N ALA A 339 -27.38 13.25 4.40
CA ALA A 339 -28.78 13.66 4.41
C ALA A 339 -29.63 12.86 3.41
N GLU A 340 -29.08 12.57 2.22
CA GLU A 340 -29.70 11.69 1.22
C GLU A 340 -29.86 10.27 1.77
N LEU A 341 -28.83 9.73 2.45
CA LEU A 341 -28.91 8.42 3.10
C LEU A 341 -29.94 8.38 4.23
N ALA A 342 -29.99 9.40 5.08
CA ALA A 342 -30.99 9.50 6.15
C ALA A 342 -32.42 9.54 5.57
N SER A 343 -32.62 10.29 4.49
CA SER A 343 -33.90 10.36 3.77
C SER A 343 -34.28 9.01 3.15
N TYR A 344 -33.31 8.30 2.58
CA TYR A 344 -33.51 6.94 2.07
C TYR A 344 -33.94 5.99 3.19
N VAL A 345 -33.23 5.97 4.32
CA VAL A 345 -33.53 5.11 5.49
C VAL A 345 -34.92 5.39 6.06
N ALA A 346 -35.34 6.65 6.11
CA ALA A 346 -36.66 7.03 6.59
C ALA A 346 -37.80 6.57 5.66
N SER A 347 -37.56 6.57 4.35
CA SER A 347 -38.57 6.25 3.34
C SER A 347 -38.65 4.76 2.95
N HIS A 348 -37.63 3.96 3.31
CA HIS A 348 -37.50 2.58 2.86
C HIS A 348 -37.57 1.58 4.03
N PRO A 349 -38.66 0.80 4.17
CA PRO A 349 -38.84 -0.13 5.30
C PRO A 349 -37.67 -1.10 5.50
N GLU A 350 -37.05 -1.59 4.43
CA GLU A 350 -35.92 -2.52 4.47
C GLU A 350 -34.63 -1.90 5.01
N ALA A 351 -34.54 -0.56 4.97
CA ALA A 351 -33.40 0.21 5.42
C ALA A 351 -33.52 0.69 6.87
N LYS A 352 -34.71 0.56 7.50
CA LYS A 352 -34.96 1.00 8.89
C LYS A 352 -33.97 0.43 9.91
N LYS A 353 -33.45 -0.79 9.68
CA LYS A 353 -32.40 -1.41 10.51
C LYS A 353 -31.09 -0.63 10.57
N TYR A 354 -30.88 0.33 9.67
CA TYR A 354 -29.70 1.21 9.64
C TYR A 354 -29.95 2.59 10.26
N ALA A 355 -31.15 2.86 10.76
CA ALA A 355 -31.45 4.11 11.44
C ALA A 355 -30.49 4.33 12.63
N GLY A 356 -29.93 5.54 12.75
CA GLY A 356 -29.01 5.92 13.81
C GLY A 356 -27.57 5.41 13.68
N VAL A 357 -27.23 4.61 12.65
CA VAL A 357 -25.86 4.09 12.48
C VAL A 357 -24.84 5.21 12.29
N VAL A 358 -25.15 6.22 11.47
CA VAL A 358 -24.25 7.36 11.25
C VAL A 358 -24.04 8.18 12.54
N ASP A 359 -25.09 8.35 13.34
CA ASP A 359 -25.01 9.05 14.63
C ASP A 359 -24.11 8.30 15.61
N GLU A 360 -24.24 6.98 15.68
CA GLU A 360 -23.39 6.14 16.50
C GLU A 360 -21.93 6.17 16.04
N MET A 361 -21.67 6.13 14.73
CA MET A 361 -20.33 6.31 14.17
C MET A 361 -19.75 7.68 14.55
N ASN A 362 -20.54 8.74 14.44
CA ASN A 362 -20.11 10.09 14.83
C ASN A 362 -19.84 10.19 16.33
N ARG A 363 -20.62 9.51 17.18
CA ARG A 363 -20.39 9.43 18.63
C ARG A 363 -19.08 8.71 18.96
N LEU A 364 -18.76 7.61 18.27
CA LEU A 364 -17.49 6.90 18.41
C LEU A 364 -16.30 7.76 17.93
N GLU A 365 -16.46 8.49 16.82
CA GLU A 365 -15.45 9.45 16.35
C GLU A 365 -15.19 10.51 17.43
N GLN A 366 -16.22 11.09 18.07
CA GLN A 366 -16.02 12.06 19.16
C GLN A 366 -15.18 11.51 20.32
N GLN A 367 -15.35 10.22 20.68
CA GLN A 367 -14.51 9.58 21.70
C GLN A 367 -13.04 9.50 21.26
N GLN A 368 -12.80 9.21 19.98
CA GLN A 368 -11.46 9.21 19.42
C GLN A 368 -10.86 10.63 19.40
N LEU A 369 -11.66 11.64 19.02
CA LEU A 369 -11.25 13.04 19.01
C LEU A 369 -10.84 13.57 20.39
N ALA A 370 -11.50 13.11 21.46
CA ALA A 370 -11.18 13.50 22.83
C ALA A 370 -9.72 13.19 23.23
N THR A 371 -9.07 12.24 22.56
CA THR A 371 -7.66 11.89 22.81
C THR A 371 -6.73 12.12 21.61
N GLN A 372 -7.24 12.69 20.53
CA GLN A 372 -6.54 12.82 19.25
C GLN A 372 -5.23 13.59 19.36
N GLN A 373 -5.16 14.65 20.17
CA GLN A 373 -3.93 15.43 20.34
C GLN A 373 -2.80 14.59 20.96
N ARG A 374 -3.10 13.90 22.08
CA ARG A 374 -2.17 12.98 22.74
C ARG A 374 -1.70 11.90 21.77
N ASP A 375 -2.65 11.28 21.07
CA ASP A 375 -2.35 10.16 20.17
C ASP A 375 -1.52 10.60 18.96
N THR A 376 -1.79 11.79 18.43
CA THR A 376 -1.00 12.40 17.36
C THR A 376 0.42 12.67 17.82
N VAL A 377 0.61 13.27 19.01
CA VAL A 377 1.95 13.51 19.58
C VAL A 377 2.70 12.19 19.78
N LEU A 378 2.06 11.17 20.36
CA LEU A 378 2.67 9.85 20.54
C LEU A 378 3.07 9.23 19.20
N GLN A 379 2.21 9.28 18.19
CA GLN A 379 2.53 8.78 16.85
C GLN A 379 3.75 9.49 16.25
N TRP A 380 3.84 10.80 16.38
CA TRP A 380 4.96 11.60 15.86
C TRP A 380 6.25 11.45 16.65
N LEU A 381 6.18 11.20 17.96
CA LEU A 381 7.35 10.84 18.77
C LEU A 381 8.00 9.54 18.26
N PHE A 382 7.21 8.51 17.98
CA PHE A 382 7.74 7.27 17.40
C PHE A 382 8.24 7.46 15.96
N ARG A 383 7.61 8.32 15.16
CA ARG A 383 8.07 8.61 13.78
C ARG A 383 9.36 9.43 13.72
N SER A 384 9.56 10.34 14.67
CA SER A 384 10.70 11.25 14.69
C SER A 384 11.97 10.64 15.27
N SER A 385 11.84 9.61 16.14
CA SER A 385 12.96 8.92 16.79
C SER A 385 13.06 7.45 16.37
N PRO A 386 13.95 7.11 15.42
CA PRO A 386 14.30 5.74 15.06
C PRO A 386 14.65 4.85 16.25
N MET A 387 15.37 5.36 17.25
CA MET A 387 15.73 4.59 18.44
C MET A 387 14.51 4.22 19.28
N LEU A 388 13.57 5.16 19.48
CA LEU A 388 12.34 4.89 20.22
C LEU A 388 11.42 3.92 19.47
N ALA A 389 11.34 4.05 18.15
CA ALA A 389 10.60 3.10 17.31
C ALA A 389 11.19 1.68 17.39
N GLN A 390 12.52 1.56 17.35
CA GLN A 390 13.22 0.29 17.43
C GLN A 390 13.09 -0.34 18.82
N SER A 391 13.27 0.43 19.89
CA SER A 391 13.15 -0.07 21.27
C SER A 391 11.73 -0.58 21.54
N SER A 392 10.70 0.18 21.14
CA SER A 392 9.29 -0.24 21.24
C SER A 392 9.01 -1.50 20.43
N THR A 393 9.59 -1.62 19.22
CA THR A 393 9.46 -2.83 18.40
C THR A 393 10.07 -4.04 19.09
N LEU A 394 11.29 -3.92 19.60
CA LEU A 394 11.99 -5.02 20.29
C LEU A 394 11.26 -5.43 21.58
N TYR A 395 10.79 -4.45 22.35
CA TYR A 395 10.00 -4.69 23.55
C TYR A 395 8.69 -5.43 23.22
N ARG A 396 7.94 -4.99 22.19
CA ARG A 396 6.72 -5.67 21.74
C ARG A 396 7.00 -7.08 21.23
N ILE A 397 8.11 -7.31 20.53
CA ILE A 397 8.52 -8.66 20.11
C ILE A 397 8.76 -9.53 21.35
N ARG A 398 9.51 -9.05 22.35
CA ARG A 398 9.73 -9.78 23.61
C ARG A 398 8.41 -10.11 24.30
N ALA A 399 7.53 -9.13 24.49
CA ALA A 399 6.23 -9.33 25.12
C ALA A 399 5.38 -10.39 24.38
N SER A 400 5.39 -10.35 23.04
CA SER A 400 4.65 -11.33 22.23
C SER A 400 5.20 -12.76 22.27
N ARG A 401 6.47 -12.96 22.65
CA ARG A 401 7.07 -14.31 22.80
C ARG A 401 6.55 -15.03 24.04
N ASN A 402 6.20 -14.26 25.07
CA ASN A 402 5.64 -14.78 26.32
C ASN A 402 4.14 -15.09 26.19
N ALA A 403 3.48 -14.66 25.11
CA ALA A 403 2.11 -15.06 24.79
C ALA A 403 2.10 -16.50 24.25
N THR A 404 1.44 -17.41 24.96
CA THR A 404 1.30 -18.83 24.62
C THR A 404 0.45 -19.00 23.34
N GLY A 405 1.08 -19.37 22.22
CA GLY A 405 0.36 -19.70 20.98
C GLY A 405 1.24 -19.75 19.72
N ARG A 406 0.98 -20.72 18.84
CA ARG A 406 1.73 -20.90 17.57
C ARG A 406 1.58 -19.69 16.63
N ALA A 407 0.41 -19.05 16.65
CA ALA A 407 0.09 -17.82 15.89
C ALA A 407 0.84 -16.57 16.41
N SER A 408 1.04 -16.42 17.73
CA SER A 408 1.84 -15.31 18.30
C SER A 408 3.31 -15.43 17.91
N ARG A 409 3.82 -16.68 17.85
CA ARG A 409 5.18 -17.02 17.40
C ARG A 409 5.40 -16.75 15.90
N ARG A 410 4.39 -16.96 15.04
CA ARG A 410 4.48 -16.64 13.59
C ARG A 410 4.42 -15.14 13.32
N ALA A 411 3.52 -14.40 14.00
CA ALA A 411 3.44 -12.94 13.91
C ALA A 411 4.72 -12.25 14.40
N SER A 412 5.34 -12.78 15.48
CA SER A 412 6.64 -12.27 15.97
C SER A 412 7.81 -12.62 15.05
N ARG A 413 7.81 -13.78 14.37
CA ARG A 413 8.79 -14.13 13.32
C ARG A 413 8.66 -13.25 12.07
N ALA A 414 7.44 -12.98 11.60
CA ALA A 414 7.19 -12.06 10.48
C ALA A 414 7.60 -10.60 10.81
N ARG A 415 7.39 -10.16 12.07
CA ARG A 415 7.90 -8.87 12.54
C ARG A 415 9.43 -8.84 12.64
N ARG A 416 10.10 -9.94 13.02
CA ARG A 416 11.57 -10.06 13.00
C ARG A 416 12.18 -9.96 11.60
N SER A 417 11.58 -10.59 10.58
CA SER A 417 12.13 -10.50 9.21
C SER A 417 12.05 -9.06 8.68
N ARG A 418 10.98 -8.33 9.01
CA ARG A 418 10.84 -6.90 8.68
C ARG A 418 11.77 -6.00 9.52
N SER A 419 11.98 -6.30 10.79
CA SER A 419 12.82 -5.46 11.67
C SER A 419 14.32 -5.68 11.47
N SER A 420 14.78 -6.93 11.33
CA SER A 420 16.20 -7.24 11.09
C SER A 420 16.73 -6.65 9.77
N ARG A 421 15.88 -6.54 8.75
CA ARG A 421 16.24 -5.94 7.45
C ARG A 421 16.44 -4.42 7.48
N ARG A 422 15.88 -3.71 8.47
CA ARG A 422 16.10 -2.27 8.66
C ARG A 422 17.17 -1.93 9.71
N ALA A 423 17.61 -2.90 10.50
CA ALA A 423 18.21 -2.62 11.81
C ALA A 423 19.73 -2.43 11.84
N THR A 424 20.51 -2.79 10.82
CA THR A 424 21.98 -2.80 10.99
C THR A 424 22.72 -1.63 10.35
N ALA A 425 22.13 -0.92 9.39
CA ALA A 425 22.87 0.12 8.64
C ALA A 425 22.69 1.57 9.16
N GLN A 426 21.66 1.88 9.96
CA GLN A 426 21.24 3.28 10.19
C GLN A 426 21.29 3.76 11.65
N VAL A 427 21.71 2.90 12.58
CA VAL A 427 21.63 3.18 14.03
C VAL A 427 22.83 3.99 14.56
N CYS A 428 24.02 3.85 13.99
CA CYS A 428 25.22 4.48 14.56
C CYS A 428 25.43 5.94 14.14
N ALA A 429 24.84 6.40 13.03
CA ALA A 429 25.10 7.75 12.51
C ALA A 429 24.20 8.87 13.11
N THR A 430 23.22 8.56 13.98
CA THR A 430 22.14 9.51 14.33
C THR A 430 21.82 9.64 15.84
N SER A 431 22.68 9.20 16.76
CA SER A 431 22.39 9.27 18.21
C SER A 431 22.16 10.69 18.73
N SER A 432 23.01 11.66 18.35
CA SER A 432 22.84 13.09 18.68
C SER A 432 21.61 13.71 17.99
N SER A 433 21.30 13.21 16.80
CA SER A 433 20.18 13.62 15.95
C SER A 433 18.83 13.25 16.57
N ASN A 434 18.73 12.05 17.15
CA ASN A 434 17.51 11.54 17.78
C ASN A 434 17.13 12.33 19.04
N ARG A 435 18.11 12.85 19.79
CA ARG A 435 17.87 13.61 21.04
C ARG A 435 17.24 14.98 20.77
N ARG A 436 17.60 15.67 19.69
CA ARG A 436 17.01 16.98 19.32
C ARG A 436 15.58 16.84 18.82
N ASN A 437 15.32 15.83 17.96
CA ASN A 437 13.97 15.51 17.49
C ASN A 437 13.02 15.21 18.65
N PHE A 438 13.47 14.37 19.58
CA PHE A 438 12.68 14.01 20.75
C PHE A 438 12.35 15.24 21.60
N ARG A 439 13.34 16.09 21.91
CA ARG A 439 13.17 17.29 22.75
C ARG A 439 12.17 18.29 22.17
N ARG A 440 12.22 18.59 20.86
CA ARG A 440 11.30 19.58 20.25
C ARG A 440 9.86 19.07 20.16
N ILE A 441 9.65 17.80 19.79
CA ILE A 441 8.30 17.23 19.75
C ILE A 441 7.74 17.06 21.17
N SER A 442 8.57 16.66 22.14
CA SER A 442 8.15 16.59 23.55
C SER A 442 7.94 17.97 24.20
N ALA A 443 8.48 19.05 23.60
CA ALA A 443 8.29 20.43 24.07
C ALA A 443 7.09 21.13 23.41
N SER A 444 6.59 20.62 22.26
CA SER A 444 5.36 21.08 21.60
C SER A 444 4.09 21.09 22.46
N PRO A 445 3.92 20.36 23.59
CA PRO A 445 2.73 20.48 24.41
C PRO A 445 2.61 21.79 25.22
N ARG A 446 3.65 22.66 25.23
CA ARG A 446 3.72 23.78 26.18
C ARG A 446 3.44 25.17 25.61
N SER A 447 3.27 25.35 24.29
CA SER A 447 3.18 26.70 23.69
C SER A 447 1.89 26.98 22.92
N THR A 448 0.82 26.25 23.22
CA THR A 448 -0.55 26.61 22.80
C THR A 448 -1.50 25.85 23.70
N ILE A 449 -1.61 26.32 24.95
CA ILE A 449 -2.74 26.06 25.84
C ILE A 449 -3.77 27.14 25.55
#